data_AF-A0A2G3ANT2-F1
#
_entry.id   AF-A0A2G3ANT2-F1
#
_cell.length_a   1.000
_cell.length_b   1.000
_cell.length_c   1.000
_cell.angle_alpha   90.00
_cell.angle_beta   90.00
_cell.angle_gamma   90.00
#
_symmetry.space_group_name_H-M   'P 1'
#
loop_
_entity.id
_entity.type
_entity.pdbx_description
1 polymer ?
#
loop_
_entity_poly.entity_id
_entity_poly.type
_entity_poly.pdbx_seq_one_letter_code
_entity_poly.pdbx_strand_id
1 'polypeptide(L)'
;MKISEVVFLIYWLVQGYCTSDVHIGYQVSLAIPTSYCRGFMGRAFLMESENQMVPNFRAAISVEANNEKYTCSLDVLLGDVKVWSSGHLSKFYTIDKCVLQLTQYGDLLLTGQDDRVGWKAGTSRQGVERLHLLGTGNLVLVDAMNLIKWQSFNFPTNIMLWGQRLSSRTRLTAFPSNNSSLSYSFEIQYDKIALYLYSGKLKYSYWGYTPLELEDLNITYVELTSNALEIFNNKNHRIGRIKSDKIEPLRFLALGNITGNLGFYYYSSEKGTFEASYQALNTSCDLPLACKPYGICTFSGKCSCIRLIKRGDGLLSDCAENVTEGFCGRNRSQMLQLQGVMSVLRSNPYKVNVSKEMCANLCLDNCTCVAALHFSLVDSEDDHTKPGECYLYGLARGVKQIQRDGRLSYMVKVPAATDQDHDKHSHWKKRIPIVVGVVDGIVLLLVLGGIGYYVIRKRRKQCAATAHSN
;
A
#
# COMPACT_ATOMS: atom_id res chain seq x y z
N MET A 1 -4.10 -66.35 -33.89
CA MET A 1 -4.91 -65.16 -34.24
C MET A 1 -5.47 -64.62 -32.92
N LYS A 2 -5.48 -63.30 -32.77
CA LYS A 2 -5.28 -62.53 -31.52
C LYS A 2 -6.23 -62.85 -30.34
N ILE A 3 -5.61 -62.94 -29.16
CA ILE A 3 -6.22 -62.90 -27.82
C ILE A 3 -6.56 -61.44 -27.50
N SER A 4 -7.78 -61.22 -27.00
CA SER A 4 -8.29 -59.93 -26.52
C SER A 4 -7.99 -59.81 -25.03
N GLU A 5 -7.20 -58.82 -24.62
CA GLU A 5 -7.13 -58.39 -23.22
C GLU A 5 -7.80 -57.02 -23.09
N VAL A 6 -8.86 -57.01 -22.29
CA VAL A 6 -9.57 -55.81 -21.85
C VAL A 6 -8.88 -55.34 -20.56
N VAL A 7 -8.12 -54.24 -20.65
CA VAL A 7 -7.55 -53.57 -19.47
C VAL A 7 -8.63 -52.70 -18.85
N PHE A 8 -9.19 -53.14 -17.71
CA PHE A 8 -10.01 -52.29 -16.85
C PHE A 8 -9.09 -51.32 -16.08
N LEU A 9 -9.03 -50.07 -16.53
CA LEU A 9 -8.48 -48.97 -15.75
C LEU A 9 -9.47 -48.62 -14.62
N ILE A 10 -9.25 -49.19 -13.44
CA ILE A 10 -9.92 -48.75 -12.22
C ILE A 10 -9.32 -47.40 -11.82
N TYR A 11 -9.99 -46.31 -12.23
CA TYR A 11 -9.76 -45.00 -11.63
C TYR A 11 -10.22 -45.05 -10.17
N TRP A 12 -9.28 -45.24 -9.24
CA TRP A 12 -9.49 -44.84 -7.86
C TRP A 12 -9.61 -43.32 -7.82
N LEU A 13 -10.84 -42.82 -7.94
CA LEU A 13 -11.19 -41.52 -7.39
C LEU A 13 -10.96 -41.62 -5.89
N VAL A 14 -9.78 -41.24 -5.42
CA VAL A 14 -9.57 -40.88 -4.03
C VAL A 14 -10.48 -39.68 -3.80
N GLN A 15 -11.70 -39.93 -3.33
CA GLN A 15 -12.45 -38.94 -2.56
C GLN A 15 -11.59 -38.67 -1.32
N GLY A 16 -10.61 -37.77 -1.48
CA GLY A 16 -9.90 -37.21 -0.34
C GLY A 16 -10.95 -36.48 0.45
N TYR A 17 -11.38 -37.07 1.57
CA TYR A 17 -12.12 -36.32 2.58
C TYR A 17 -11.27 -35.09 2.89
N CYS A 18 -11.78 -33.90 2.56
CA CYS A 18 -11.14 -32.65 2.92
C CYS A 18 -11.17 -32.55 4.44
N THR A 19 -10.06 -32.89 5.09
CA THR A 19 -9.90 -32.75 6.53
C THR A 19 -9.67 -31.27 6.84
N SER A 20 -10.27 -30.78 7.91
CA SER A 20 -10.06 -29.41 8.39
C SER A 20 -8.92 -29.32 9.42
N ASP A 21 -8.41 -30.48 9.87
CA ASP A 21 -7.39 -30.56 10.91
C ASP A 21 -6.40 -31.71 10.74
N VAL A 22 -5.25 -31.57 11.42
CA VAL A 22 -4.20 -32.59 11.52
C VAL A 22 -3.75 -32.74 12.97
N HIS A 23 -3.45 -33.96 13.40
CA HIS A 23 -3.09 -34.30 14.77
C HIS A 23 -1.57 -34.31 15.01
N ILE A 24 -1.17 -34.33 16.29
CA ILE A 24 0.23 -34.53 16.68
C ILE A 24 0.86 -35.76 15.99
N GLY A 25 2.13 -35.64 15.65
CA GLY A 25 2.85 -36.60 14.83
C GLY A 25 2.69 -36.39 13.32
N TYR A 26 1.82 -35.47 12.87
CA TYR A 26 1.68 -35.13 11.46
C TYR A 26 2.96 -34.52 10.89
N GLN A 27 3.34 -34.98 9.70
CA GLN A 27 4.48 -34.47 8.96
C GLN A 27 4.21 -34.51 7.47
N VAL A 28 4.61 -33.44 6.77
CA VAL A 28 4.53 -33.34 5.32
C VAL A 28 5.79 -32.66 4.80
N SER A 29 6.29 -33.12 3.65
CA SER A 29 7.49 -32.58 3.01
C SER A 29 7.18 -32.19 1.57
N LEU A 30 7.61 -30.99 1.19
CA LEU A 30 7.58 -30.49 -0.18
C LEU A 30 9.02 -30.39 -0.69
N ALA A 31 9.30 -31.10 -1.79
CA ALA A 31 10.61 -31.05 -2.43
C ALA A 31 10.84 -29.70 -3.11
N ILE A 32 12.08 -29.21 -3.03
CA ILE A 32 12.52 -27.96 -3.64
C ILE A 32 13.43 -28.32 -4.83
N PRO A 33 13.24 -27.71 -6.01
CA PRO A 33 14.13 -27.94 -7.14
C PRO A 33 15.59 -27.63 -6.79
N THR A 34 16.50 -28.50 -7.23
CA THR A 34 17.95 -28.33 -7.01
C THR A 34 18.52 -27.14 -7.79
N SER A 35 17.95 -26.84 -8.97
CA SER A 35 18.27 -25.67 -9.76
C SER A 35 17.22 -24.58 -9.59
N TYR A 36 17.65 -23.32 -9.49
CA TYR A 36 16.73 -22.19 -9.39
C TYR A 36 15.89 -22.01 -10.66
N CYS A 37 14.58 -22.14 -10.49
CA CYS A 37 13.56 -21.90 -11.50
C CYS A 37 12.83 -20.59 -11.17
N ARG A 38 13.05 -19.55 -11.97
CA ARG A 38 12.39 -18.25 -11.81
C ARG A 38 10.86 -18.44 -11.89
N GLY A 39 10.15 -17.89 -10.91
CA GLY A 39 8.69 -17.96 -10.85
C GLY A 39 8.13 -19.31 -10.39
N PHE A 40 8.97 -20.25 -9.96
CA PHE A 40 8.50 -21.50 -9.39
C PHE A 40 7.62 -21.26 -8.16
N MET A 41 6.53 -22.04 -8.11
CA MET A 41 5.56 -22.04 -7.03
C MET A 41 5.08 -23.49 -6.82
N GLY A 42 5.54 -24.11 -5.74
CA GLY A 42 5.09 -25.42 -5.30
C GLY A 42 4.18 -25.28 -4.08
N ARG A 43 3.08 -26.02 -4.02
CA ARG A 43 2.19 -26.05 -2.86
C ARG A 43 1.75 -27.47 -2.54
N ALA A 44 1.73 -27.82 -1.25
CA ALA A 44 1.04 -29.00 -0.76
C ALA A 44 -0.06 -28.56 0.20
N PHE A 45 -1.32 -28.78 -0.19
CA PHE A 45 -2.49 -28.48 0.61
C PHE A 45 -2.65 -29.51 1.71
N LEU A 46 -2.90 -29.03 2.93
CA LEU A 46 -2.94 -29.83 4.16
C LEU A 46 -4.35 -30.07 4.63
N MET A 47 -5.17 -29.03 4.53
CA MET A 47 -6.52 -28.96 5.09
C MET A 47 -7.33 -27.90 4.36
N GLU A 48 -8.64 -28.08 4.37
CA GLU A 48 -9.62 -27.16 3.82
C GLU A 48 -10.73 -26.94 4.85
N SER A 49 -11.17 -25.70 4.99
CA SER A 49 -12.25 -25.36 5.90
C SER A 49 -13.59 -25.82 5.33
N GLU A 50 -14.42 -26.45 6.15
CA GLU A 50 -15.84 -26.59 5.83
C GLU A 50 -16.51 -25.22 5.98
N ASN A 51 -16.89 -24.60 4.85
CA ASN A 51 -17.50 -23.28 4.86
C ASN A 51 -18.76 -23.25 3.99
N GLN A 52 -19.77 -22.50 4.42
CA GLN A 52 -21.00 -22.31 3.64
C GLN A 52 -20.79 -21.32 2.48
N MET A 53 -19.74 -20.50 2.55
CA MET A 53 -19.44 -19.46 1.56
C MET A 53 -18.19 -19.79 0.75
N VAL A 54 -18.36 -19.91 -0.56
CA VAL A 54 -17.29 -20.09 -1.55
C VAL A 54 -16.62 -18.74 -1.85
N PRO A 55 -15.27 -18.68 -1.99
CA PRO A 55 -14.34 -19.80 -1.89
C PRO A 55 -14.03 -20.18 -0.44
N ASN A 56 -13.65 -21.45 -0.24
CA ASN A 56 -13.21 -21.98 1.04
C ASN A 56 -11.80 -21.50 1.41
N PHE A 57 -11.48 -21.61 2.70
CA PHE A 57 -10.11 -21.45 3.15
C PHE A 57 -9.35 -22.76 3.00
N ARG A 58 -8.09 -22.69 2.59
CA ARG A 58 -7.17 -23.83 2.51
C ARG A 58 -5.86 -23.47 3.19
N ALA A 59 -5.28 -24.38 3.96
CA ALA A 59 -3.92 -24.21 4.46
C ALA A 59 -2.97 -25.08 3.66
N ALA A 60 -1.79 -24.54 3.34
CA ALA A 60 -0.79 -25.20 2.53
C ALA A 60 0.61 -24.88 3.02
N ILE A 61 1.54 -25.80 2.84
CA ILE A 61 2.96 -25.43 2.73
C ILE A 61 3.23 -24.95 1.31
N SER A 62 3.91 -23.82 1.19
CA SER A 62 4.26 -23.17 -0.08
C SER A 62 5.77 -23.02 -0.18
N VAL A 63 6.30 -23.29 -1.37
CA VAL A 63 7.68 -22.94 -1.76
C VAL A 63 7.60 -22.02 -2.97
N GLU A 64 8.15 -20.83 -2.83
CA GLU A 64 8.11 -19.79 -3.86
C GLU A 64 9.52 -19.29 -4.19
N ALA A 65 9.80 -19.07 -5.47
CA ALA A 65 11.04 -18.48 -5.94
C ALA A 65 11.10 -16.98 -5.58
N ASN A 66 12.14 -16.56 -4.87
CA ASN A 66 12.34 -15.18 -4.43
C ASN A 66 13.83 -14.83 -4.43
N ASN A 67 14.23 -13.86 -5.27
CA ASN A 67 15.60 -13.35 -5.35
C ASN A 67 16.67 -14.45 -5.45
N GLU A 68 16.56 -15.33 -6.46
CA GLU A 68 17.52 -16.43 -6.73
C GLU A 68 17.57 -17.50 -5.63
N LYS A 69 16.63 -17.47 -4.69
CA LYS A 69 16.48 -18.46 -3.63
C LYS A 69 15.03 -18.93 -3.56
N TYR A 70 14.79 -19.95 -2.75
CA TYR A 70 13.45 -20.43 -2.44
C TYR A 70 13.06 -20.03 -1.03
N THR A 71 11.85 -19.50 -0.88
CA THR A 71 11.24 -19.25 0.42
C THR A 71 10.20 -20.30 0.71
N CYS A 72 10.25 -20.87 1.90
CA CYS A 72 9.19 -21.73 2.39
C CYS A 72 8.31 -21.02 3.42
N SER A 73 7.00 -21.24 3.34
CA SER A 73 6.03 -20.75 4.31
C SER A 73 4.86 -21.72 4.48
N LEU A 74 4.29 -21.74 5.69
CA LEU A 74 2.91 -22.14 5.93
C LEU A 74 1.99 -20.97 5.59
N ASP A 75 1.03 -21.19 4.69
CA ASP A 75 0.11 -20.21 4.16
C ASP A 75 -1.35 -20.61 4.40
N VAL A 76 -2.22 -19.62 4.61
CA VAL A 76 -3.68 -19.77 4.51
C VAL A 76 -4.14 -19.01 3.28
N LEU A 77 -4.91 -19.67 2.43
CA LEU A 77 -5.44 -19.15 1.19
C LEU A 77 -6.97 -19.08 1.26
N LEU A 78 -7.54 -18.05 0.67
CA LEU A 78 -8.97 -17.92 0.40
C LEU A 78 -9.16 -17.89 -1.11
N GLY A 79 -9.60 -19.00 -1.71
CA GLY A 79 -9.45 -19.21 -3.15
C GLY A 79 -7.97 -19.18 -3.53
N ASP A 80 -7.57 -18.22 -4.35
CA ASP A 80 -6.16 -17.99 -4.76
C ASP A 80 -5.49 -16.84 -4.02
N VAL A 81 -6.19 -16.17 -3.11
CA VAL A 81 -5.64 -15.07 -2.31
C VAL A 81 -4.93 -15.62 -1.09
N LYS A 82 -3.62 -15.36 -0.96
CA LYS A 82 -2.86 -15.65 0.27
C LYS A 82 -3.25 -14.64 1.36
N VAL A 83 -4.09 -15.05 2.30
CA VAL A 83 -4.64 -14.19 3.36
C VAL A 83 -3.77 -14.16 4.62
N TRP A 84 -3.00 -15.23 4.86
CA TRP A 84 -2.03 -15.30 5.94
C TRP A 84 -0.80 -16.10 5.52
N SER A 85 0.37 -15.73 6.04
CA SER A 85 1.62 -16.45 5.80
C SER A 85 2.56 -16.31 6.98
N SER A 86 3.11 -17.44 7.43
CA SER A 86 4.22 -17.49 8.39
C SER A 86 5.47 -16.74 7.90
N GLY A 87 5.65 -16.60 6.58
CA GLY A 87 6.77 -15.90 5.95
C GLY A 87 6.59 -14.39 5.76
N HIS A 88 5.49 -13.81 6.25
CA HIS A 88 5.11 -12.40 5.96
C HIS A 88 6.13 -11.39 6.48
N LEU A 89 6.54 -11.52 7.76
CA LEU A 89 7.49 -10.59 8.39
C LEU A 89 8.95 -11.03 8.21
N SER A 90 9.19 -12.33 8.17
CA SER A 90 10.52 -12.91 8.06
C SER A 90 10.47 -14.12 7.15
N LYS A 91 11.25 -14.07 6.07
CA LYS A 91 11.27 -15.13 5.06
C LYS A 91 12.19 -16.26 5.49
N PHE A 92 11.69 -17.48 5.43
CA PHE A 92 12.50 -18.66 5.63
C PHE A 92 13.05 -19.17 4.29
N TYR A 93 14.35 -18.96 4.07
CA TYR A 93 15.05 -19.47 2.90
C TYR A 93 15.64 -20.86 3.18
N THR A 94 15.35 -21.83 2.30
CA THR A 94 15.85 -23.21 2.40
C THR A 94 16.04 -23.83 1.02
N ILE A 95 16.81 -24.91 0.95
CA ILE A 95 17.03 -25.74 -0.23
C ILE A 95 16.60 -27.19 0.05
N ASP A 96 16.57 -28.02 -0.99
CA ASP A 96 16.19 -29.45 -1.03
C ASP A 96 14.77 -29.80 -0.60
N LYS A 97 14.35 -29.37 0.59
CA LYS A 97 13.05 -29.69 1.16
C LYS A 97 12.52 -28.54 2.01
N CYS A 98 11.20 -28.48 2.11
CA CYS A 98 10.52 -27.80 3.19
C CYS A 98 9.55 -28.75 3.87
N VAL A 99 9.63 -28.84 5.18
CA VAL A 99 8.89 -29.80 5.99
C VAL A 99 8.06 -29.05 7.01
N LEU A 100 6.76 -29.35 7.07
CA LEU A 100 5.91 -28.94 8.18
C LEU A 100 5.70 -30.15 9.09
N GLN A 101 5.87 -29.93 10.39
CA GLN A 101 5.71 -30.98 11.39
C GLN A 101 4.91 -30.44 12.58
N LEU A 102 3.85 -31.14 12.97
CA LEU A 102 3.24 -31.00 14.29
C LEU A 102 3.84 -32.08 15.18
N THR A 103 4.75 -31.68 16.05
CA THR A 103 5.53 -32.62 16.88
C THR A 103 4.66 -33.37 17.88
N GLN A 104 5.14 -34.51 18.37
CA GLN A 104 4.51 -35.26 19.47
C GLN A 104 4.38 -34.44 20.78
N TYR A 105 5.16 -33.37 20.91
CA TYR A 105 5.09 -32.44 22.04
C TYR A 105 4.18 -31.23 21.77
N GLY A 106 3.47 -31.20 20.65
CA GLY A 106 2.50 -30.14 20.33
C GLY A 106 3.08 -28.84 19.80
N ASP A 107 4.34 -28.81 19.35
CA ASP A 107 4.91 -27.66 18.62
C ASP A 107 4.74 -27.81 17.11
N LEU A 108 4.36 -26.73 16.43
CA LEU A 108 4.24 -26.65 14.98
C LEU A 108 5.51 -26.02 14.40
N LEU A 109 6.25 -26.78 13.61
CA LEU A 109 7.56 -26.40 13.07
C LEU A 109 7.53 -26.38 11.55
N LEU A 110 8.23 -25.40 10.96
CA LEU A 110 8.58 -25.37 9.55
C LEU A 110 10.11 -25.49 9.43
N THR A 111 10.59 -26.61 8.90
CA THR A 111 12.01 -26.96 8.81
C THR A 111 12.47 -27.14 7.37
N GLY A 112 13.78 -27.01 7.17
CA GLY A 112 14.44 -27.10 5.87
C GLY A 112 15.44 -28.25 5.79
N GLN A 113 16.48 -28.06 4.98
CA GLN A 113 17.66 -28.91 4.96
C GLN A 113 18.29 -29.01 6.37
N ASP A 114 18.84 -30.18 6.71
CA ASP A 114 19.49 -30.47 7.99
C ASP A 114 18.63 -30.13 9.23
N ASP A 115 17.30 -30.23 9.08
CA ASP A 115 16.30 -29.94 10.10
C ASP A 115 16.38 -28.52 10.69
N ARG A 116 16.95 -27.58 9.91
CA ARG A 116 17.00 -26.17 10.28
C ARG A 116 15.58 -25.62 10.44
N VAL A 117 15.27 -25.15 11.65
CA VAL A 117 13.98 -24.50 11.95
C VAL A 117 13.97 -23.09 11.38
N GLY A 118 13.07 -22.85 10.43
CA GLY A 118 12.83 -21.55 9.84
C GLY A 118 11.73 -20.75 10.52
N TRP A 119 10.69 -21.44 10.97
CA TRP A 119 9.55 -20.86 11.68
C TRP A 119 8.98 -21.88 12.66
N LYS A 120 8.41 -21.39 13.78
CA LYS A 120 7.69 -22.21 14.74
C LYS A 120 6.58 -21.43 15.44
N ALA A 121 5.54 -22.14 15.88
CA ALA A 121 4.48 -21.56 16.71
C ALA A 121 4.93 -21.34 18.17
N GLY A 122 5.83 -22.21 18.69
CA GLY A 122 6.34 -22.10 20.06
C GLY A 122 5.40 -22.69 21.10
N THR A 123 4.66 -23.74 20.75
CA THR A 123 3.62 -24.36 21.57
C THR A 123 4.03 -25.68 22.23
N SER A 124 5.33 -26.01 22.19
CA SER A 124 5.87 -27.23 22.79
C SER A 124 5.45 -27.37 24.26
N ARG A 125 4.92 -28.55 24.62
CA ARG A 125 4.44 -28.94 25.96
C ARG A 125 3.29 -28.08 26.50
N GLN A 126 2.56 -27.36 25.65
CA GLN A 126 1.36 -26.60 26.04
C GLN A 126 0.06 -27.44 25.95
N GLY A 127 0.17 -28.75 25.73
CA GLY A 127 -0.96 -29.67 25.61
C GLY A 127 -1.70 -29.60 24.28
N VAL A 128 -1.05 -29.14 23.21
CA VAL A 128 -1.62 -29.12 21.86
C VAL A 128 -1.76 -30.53 21.32
N GLU A 129 -2.93 -30.84 20.77
CA GLU A 129 -3.29 -32.14 20.19
C GLU A 129 -3.50 -32.08 18.67
N ARG A 130 -3.92 -30.92 18.14
CA ARG A 130 -4.21 -30.75 16.71
C ARG A 130 -4.08 -29.32 16.23
N LEU A 131 -3.76 -29.20 14.95
CA LEU A 131 -3.81 -27.98 14.14
C LEU A 131 -5.11 -28.00 13.33
N HIS A 132 -5.94 -26.97 13.43
CA HIS A 132 -7.26 -26.90 12.83
C HIS A 132 -7.45 -25.57 12.08
N LEU A 133 -7.94 -25.64 10.84
CA LEU A 133 -8.36 -24.47 10.06
C LEU A 133 -9.86 -24.23 10.21
N LEU A 134 -10.23 -23.16 10.90
CA LEU A 134 -11.63 -22.78 11.09
C LEU A 134 -12.25 -22.20 9.81
N GLY A 135 -13.59 -22.25 9.70
CA GLY A 135 -14.36 -21.62 8.61
C GLY A 135 -14.20 -20.10 8.49
N THR A 136 -13.63 -19.45 9.51
CA THR A 136 -13.26 -18.02 9.47
C THR A 136 -11.89 -17.78 8.81
N GLY A 137 -11.16 -18.84 8.46
CA GLY A 137 -9.77 -18.79 7.99
C GLY A 137 -8.75 -18.69 9.12
N ASN A 138 -9.18 -18.73 10.38
CA ASN A 138 -8.28 -18.75 11.52
C ASN A 138 -7.65 -20.14 11.67
N LEU A 139 -6.34 -20.23 11.46
CA LEU A 139 -5.55 -21.41 11.75
C LEU A 139 -5.18 -21.45 13.23
N VAL A 140 -5.58 -22.51 13.94
CA VAL A 140 -5.45 -22.63 15.40
C VAL A 140 -4.78 -23.92 15.82
N LEU A 141 -3.99 -23.88 16.89
CA LEU A 141 -3.52 -25.05 17.63
C LEU A 141 -4.36 -25.18 18.90
N VAL A 142 -4.98 -26.33 19.10
CA VAL A 142 -5.90 -26.57 20.22
C VAL A 142 -5.51 -27.79 21.05
N ASP A 143 -5.90 -27.81 22.31
CA ASP A 143 -5.78 -28.98 23.19
C ASP A 143 -6.96 -29.96 23.04
N ALA A 144 -6.93 -31.05 23.81
CA ALA A 144 -7.99 -32.07 23.86
C ALA A 144 -9.37 -31.51 24.25
N MET A 145 -9.42 -30.35 24.90
CA MET A 145 -10.65 -29.66 25.31
C MET A 145 -11.06 -28.57 24.29
N ASN A 146 -10.42 -28.53 23.11
CA ASN A 146 -10.60 -27.51 22.08
C ASN A 146 -10.26 -26.08 22.53
N LEU A 147 -9.43 -25.90 23.56
CA LEU A 147 -8.95 -24.59 23.96
C LEU A 147 -7.78 -24.17 23.07
N ILE A 148 -7.88 -22.96 22.51
CA ILE A 148 -6.86 -22.38 21.63
C ILE A 148 -5.59 -22.08 22.45
N LYS A 149 -4.47 -22.70 22.04
CA LYS A 149 -3.11 -22.41 22.56
C LYS A 149 -2.37 -21.41 21.68
N TRP A 150 -2.65 -21.41 20.39
CA TRP A 150 -2.08 -20.49 19.41
C TRP A 150 -3.05 -20.26 18.26
N GLN A 151 -3.05 -19.06 17.68
CA GLN A 151 -3.88 -18.73 16.53
C GLN A 151 -3.21 -17.74 15.59
N SER A 152 -3.43 -17.95 14.29
CA SER A 152 -2.94 -17.08 13.21
C SER A 152 -3.45 -15.63 13.31
N PHE A 153 -4.67 -15.43 13.81
CA PHE A 153 -5.29 -14.11 13.94
C PHE A 153 -4.52 -13.14 14.86
N ASN A 154 -3.69 -13.66 15.77
CA ASN A 154 -2.82 -12.84 16.63
C ASN A 154 -1.59 -12.31 15.88
N PHE A 155 -1.30 -12.83 14.68
CA PHE A 155 -0.13 -12.49 13.86
C PHE A 155 -0.58 -12.03 12.47
N PRO A 156 -1.23 -10.86 12.36
CA PRO A 156 -1.79 -10.39 11.09
C PRO A 156 -0.71 -10.04 10.06
N THR A 157 -1.08 -10.11 8.78
CA THR A 157 -0.22 -9.79 7.63
C THR A 157 -0.55 -8.39 7.09
N ASN A 158 -0.75 -8.24 5.78
CA ASN A 158 -1.40 -7.08 5.18
C ASN A 158 -2.93 -7.23 5.09
N ILE A 159 -3.49 -8.39 5.48
CA ILE A 159 -4.90 -8.73 5.36
C ILE A 159 -5.52 -8.98 6.74
N MET A 160 -6.77 -8.55 6.90
CA MET A 160 -7.64 -8.82 8.03
C MET A 160 -8.89 -9.55 7.54
N LEU A 161 -9.20 -10.70 8.13
CA LEU A 161 -10.35 -11.52 7.74
C LEU A 161 -11.62 -11.14 8.50
N TRP A 162 -12.78 -11.50 7.95
CA TRP A 162 -14.06 -11.35 8.65
C TRP A 162 -14.03 -12.09 10.00
N GLY A 163 -14.44 -11.38 11.07
CA GLY A 163 -14.49 -11.88 12.43
C GLY A 163 -13.15 -11.75 13.18
N GLN A 164 -12.09 -11.33 12.50
CA GLN A 164 -10.84 -10.99 13.15
C GLN A 164 -10.99 -9.67 13.91
N ARG A 165 -10.37 -9.59 15.09
CA ARG A 165 -10.21 -8.34 15.85
C ARG A 165 -8.75 -7.90 15.82
N LEU A 166 -8.52 -6.64 15.48
CA LEU A 166 -7.20 -6.03 15.50
C LEU A 166 -7.15 -5.00 16.63
N SER A 167 -6.18 -5.12 17.54
CA SER A 167 -6.02 -4.18 18.66
C SER A 167 -4.95 -3.14 18.35
N SER A 168 -4.87 -2.08 19.16
CA SER A 168 -3.80 -1.08 19.08
C SER A 168 -2.38 -1.63 19.27
N ARG A 169 -2.23 -2.88 19.74
CA ARG A 169 -0.94 -3.56 19.88
C ARG A 169 -0.46 -4.23 18.60
N THR A 170 -1.33 -4.37 17.60
CA THR A 170 -1.02 -5.02 16.32
C THR A 170 -1.22 -4.03 15.17
N ARG A 171 -0.69 -4.38 14.00
CA ARG A 171 -0.82 -3.56 12.78
C ARG A 171 -0.81 -4.46 11.57
N LEU A 172 -1.52 -4.04 10.52
CA LEU A 172 -1.31 -4.66 9.20
C LEU A 172 -0.07 -4.05 8.58
N THR A 173 0.73 -4.84 7.88
CA THR A 173 1.97 -4.38 7.25
C THR A 173 2.05 -4.88 5.82
N ALA A 174 2.45 -4.02 4.89
CA ALA A 174 2.56 -4.35 3.49
C ALA A 174 3.88 -3.83 2.93
N PHE A 175 4.49 -4.59 2.02
CA PHE A 175 5.81 -4.25 1.46
C PHE A 175 5.69 -4.00 -0.05
N PRO A 176 5.92 -2.75 -0.53
CA PRO A 176 5.81 -2.40 -1.96
C PRO A 176 6.83 -3.13 -2.83
N SER A 177 7.98 -3.47 -2.26
CA SER A 177 8.91 -4.40 -2.89
C SER A 177 9.72 -5.15 -1.84
N ASN A 178 10.10 -6.39 -2.19
CA ASN A 178 10.80 -7.33 -1.32
C ASN A 178 12.16 -6.83 -0.77
N ASN A 179 12.74 -5.78 -1.38
CA ASN A 179 14.06 -5.23 -1.05
C ASN A 179 14.02 -3.74 -0.69
N SER A 180 12.83 -3.15 -0.49
CA SER A 180 12.75 -1.73 -0.11
C SER A 180 12.85 -1.54 1.40
N SER A 181 13.47 -0.45 1.83
CA SER A 181 13.32 0.09 3.19
C SER A 181 11.94 0.71 3.43
N LEU A 182 11.03 0.55 2.47
CA LEU A 182 9.68 1.10 2.49
C LEU A 182 8.71 0.02 2.95
N SER A 183 7.77 0.42 3.80
CA SER A 183 6.63 -0.41 4.16
C SER A 183 5.42 0.45 4.44
N TYR A 184 4.24 -0.07 4.15
CA TYR A 184 2.98 0.52 4.57
C TYR A 184 2.49 -0.16 5.84
N SER A 185 1.72 0.56 6.65
CA SER A 185 0.98 -0.06 7.73
C SER A 185 -0.38 0.56 7.96
N PHE A 186 -1.32 -0.26 8.42
CA PHE A 186 -2.56 0.18 9.03
C PHE A 186 -2.39 0.09 10.55
N GLU A 187 -2.52 1.23 11.24
CA GLU A 187 -2.31 1.33 12.68
C GLU A 187 -3.52 1.96 13.36
N ILE A 188 -3.81 1.49 14.58
CA ILE A 188 -4.84 2.03 15.46
C ILE A 188 -4.14 2.91 16.49
N GLN A 189 -4.53 4.18 16.57
CA GLN A 189 -4.08 5.14 17.57
C GLN A 189 -5.21 5.45 18.53
N TYR A 190 -4.89 6.20 19.59
CA TYR A 190 -5.85 6.56 20.62
C TYR A 190 -7.07 7.30 20.05
N ASP A 191 -6.89 8.20 19.08
CA ASP A 191 -7.91 9.11 18.56
C ASP A 191 -8.32 8.82 17.11
N LYS A 192 -7.63 7.92 16.41
CA LYS A 192 -7.86 7.64 14.99
C LYS A 192 -7.29 6.30 14.56
N ILE A 193 -7.78 5.80 13.43
CA ILE A 193 -7.07 4.79 12.63
C ILE A 193 -6.38 5.48 11.47
N ALA A 194 -5.19 5.01 11.08
CA ALA A 194 -4.40 5.68 10.05
C ALA A 194 -3.53 4.73 9.24
N LEU A 195 -3.23 5.16 8.02
CA LEU A 195 -2.25 4.52 7.16
C LEU A 195 -0.93 5.28 7.22
N TYR A 196 0.16 4.52 7.32
CA TYR A 196 1.52 5.04 7.44
C TYR A 196 2.45 4.51 6.37
N LEU A 197 3.26 5.38 5.80
CA LEU A 197 4.44 5.04 5.01
C LEU A 197 5.66 5.12 5.91
N TYR A 198 6.41 4.03 5.98
CA TYR A 198 7.73 3.99 6.59
C TYR A 198 8.83 4.06 5.54
N SER A 199 9.93 4.74 5.86
CA SER A 199 11.18 4.71 5.11
C SER A 199 12.35 4.71 6.10
N GLY A 200 12.88 3.53 6.40
CA GLY A 200 13.81 3.37 7.52
C GLY A 200 13.19 3.84 8.84
N LYS A 201 13.71 4.92 9.42
CA LYS A 201 13.20 5.52 10.67
C LYS A 201 12.09 6.56 10.45
N LEU A 202 11.86 6.98 9.21
CA LEU A 202 10.83 7.97 8.89
C LEU A 202 9.45 7.34 8.90
N LYS A 203 8.46 8.06 9.44
CA LYS A 203 7.05 7.64 9.53
C LYS A 203 6.16 8.81 9.10
N TYR A 204 5.38 8.60 8.04
CA TYR A 204 4.45 9.61 7.51
C TYR A 204 3.04 9.03 7.41
N SER A 205 2.05 9.71 7.97
CA SER A 205 0.65 9.36 7.72
C SER A 205 0.24 9.86 6.34
N TYR A 206 -0.53 9.10 5.58
CA TYR A 206 -1.08 9.57 4.30
C TYR A 206 -2.61 9.43 4.21
N TRP A 207 -3.22 8.80 5.22
CA TRP A 207 -4.66 8.71 5.38
C TRP A 207 -4.99 8.50 6.87
N GLY A 208 -6.16 8.97 7.30
CA GLY A 208 -6.65 8.72 8.65
C GLY A 208 -8.16 8.90 8.75
N TYR A 209 -8.76 8.20 9.70
CA TYR A 209 -10.18 8.30 10.05
C TYR A 209 -10.30 8.50 11.56
N THR A 210 -10.92 9.60 11.95
CA THR A 210 -11.26 9.94 13.34
C THR A 210 -12.76 9.76 13.53
N PRO A 211 -13.21 8.93 14.49
CA PRO A 211 -14.62 8.79 14.81
C PRO A 211 -15.25 10.14 15.22
N LEU A 212 -16.54 10.33 14.89
CA LEU A 212 -17.27 11.58 15.18
C LEU A 212 -17.73 11.69 16.64
N GLU A 213 -17.86 10.57 17.36
CA GLU A 213 -18.27 10.54 18.76
C GLU A 213 -17.05 10.87 19.66
N LEU A 214 -16.94 12.14 20.04
CA LEU A 214 -15.78 12.68 20.77
C LEU A 214 -15.73 12.26 22.26
N GLU A 215 -16.85 11.84 22.85
CA GLU A 215 -16.97 11.66 24.31
C GLU A 215 -16.24 10.44 24.89
N ASP A 216 -15.73 9.53 24.06
CA ASP A 216 -14.94 8.37 24.51
C ASP A 216 -14.00 7.88 23.39
N LEU A 217 -13.20 8.78 22.79
CA LEU A 217 -12.38 8.51 21.60
C LEU A 217 -11.37 7.35 21.73
N ASN A 218 -11.15 6.78 22.91
CA ASN A 218 -10.14 5.76 23.21
C ASN A 218 -10.30 4.47 22.37
N ILE A 219 -9.80 4.48 21.13
CA ILE A 219 -9.89 3.34 20.22
C ILE A 219 -9.02 2.21 20.75
N THR A 220 -9.65 1.06 21.03
CA THR A 220 -8.96 -0.12 21.58
C THR A 220 -8.77 -1.19 20.52
N TYR A 221 -9.80 -1.45 19.73
CA TYR A 221 -9.74 -2.44 18.65
C TYR A 221 -10.70 -2.10 17.51
N VAL A 222 -10.46 -2.75 16.38
CA VAL A 222 -11.39 -2.78 15.24
C VAL A 222 -11.76 -4.21 14.92
N GLU A 223 -12.96 -4.41 14.38
CA GLU A 223 -13.49 -5.71 13.96
C GLU A 223 -14.04 -5.60 12.55
N LEU A 224 -13.62 -6.51 11.67
CA LEU A 224 -14.19 -6.59 10.33
C LEU A 224 -15.45 -7.45 10.41
N THR A 225 -16.61 -6.85 10.14
CA THR A 225 -17.90 -7.53 10.06
C THR A 225 -18.25 -7.82 8.59
N SER A 226 -19.41 -8.42 8.34
CA SER A 226 -19.86 -8.75 6.98
C SER A 226 -20.12 -7.53 6.10
N ASN A 227 -20.21 -6.31 6.63
CA ASN A 227 -20.51 -5.12 5.83
C ASN A 227 -19.72 -3.86 6.21
N ALA A 228 -18.85 -3.92 7.23
CA ALA A 228 -18.11 -2.76 7.71
C ALA A 228 -16.85 -3.13 8.48
N LEU A 229 -15.93 -2.17 8.58
CA LEU A 229 -14.95 -2.12 9.65
C LEU A 229 -15.57 -1.34 10.82
N GLU A 230 -15.80 -2.01 11.94
CA GLU A 230 -16.34 -1.42 13.15
C GLU A 230 -15.22 -1.07 14.13
N ILE A 231 -15.34 0.09 14.80
CA ILE A 231 -14.32 0.67 15.66
C ILE A 231 -14.88 0.76 17.07
N PHE A 232 -14.16 0.19 18.04
CA PHE A 232 -14.62 0.04 19.41
C PHE A 232 -13.67 0.70 20.41
N ASN A 233 -14.26 1.24 21.46
CA ASN A 233 -13.52 1.73 22.63
C ASN A 233 -13.29 0.62 23.68
N ASN A 234 -12.68 0.98 24.80
CA ASN A 234 -12.36 0.07 25.90
C ASN A 234 -13.59 -0.46 26.65
N LYS A 235 -14.77 0.16 26.51
CA LYS A 235 -16.06 -0.29 27.07
C LYS A 235 -16.82 -1.20 26.10
N ASN A 236 -16.20 -1.63 24.99
CA ASN A 236 -16.85 -2.31 23.87
C ASN A 236 -18.02 -1.52 23.25
N HIS A 237 -18.04 -0.19 23.40
CA HIS A 237 -18.96 0.66 22.64
C HIS A 237 -18.39 0.93 21.26
N ARG A 238 -19.23 0.74 20.24
CA ARG A 238 -18.89 1.06 18.84
C ARG A 238 -18.97 2.58 18.64
N ILE A 239 -17.81 3.20 18.48
CA ILE A 239 -17.65 4.67 18.32
C ILE A 239 -17.51 5.10 16.86
N GLY A 240 -17.28 4.17 15.93
CA GLY A 240 -17.13 4.48 14.51
C GLY A 240 -17.33 3.28 13.60
N ARG A 241 -17.57 3.55 12.31
CA ARG A 241 -17.64 2.51 11.28
C ARG A 241 -17.28 3.05 9.90
N ILE A 242 -16.64 2.21 9.10
CA ILE A 242 -16.44 2.42 7.66
C ILE A 242 -17.21 1.32 6.93
N LYS A 243 -18.16 1.69 6.07
CA LYS A 243 -19.09 0.76 5.42
C LYS A 243 -18.56 0.32 4.06
N SER A 244 -18.95 -0.90 3.67
CA SER A 244 -18.92 -1.38 2.29
C SER A 244 -19.95 -0.61 1.44
N ASP A 245 -19.61 -0.28 0.19
CA ASP A 245 -20.54 0.28 -0.80
C ASP A 245 -21.36 -0.81 -1.52
N LYS A 246 -21.16 -2.07 -1.14
CA LYS A 246 -21.79 -3.26 -1.72
C LYS A 246 -22.55 -4.06 -0.67
N ILE A 247 -23.59 -4.77 -1.12
CA ILE A 247 -24.50 -5.56 -0.27
C ILE A 247 -23.87 -6.92 0.05
N GLU A 248 -23.06 -7.44 -0.87
CA GLU A 248 -22.35 -8.70 -0.73
C GLU A 248 -21.46 -8.69 0.52
N PRO A 249 -21.40 -9.81 1.25
CA PRO A 249 -20.66 -9.88 2.49
C PRO A 249 -19.15 -9.73 2.24
N LEU A 250 -18.54 -8.89 3.05
CA LEU A 250 -17.09 -8.74 3.10
C LEU A 250 -16.44 -10.07 3.48
N ARG A 251 -15.37 -10.39 2.75
CA ARG A 251 -14.54 -11.56 3.00
C ARG A 251 -13.27 -11.17 3.73
N PHE A 252 -12.68 -10.05 3.34
CA PHE A 252 -11.49 -9.50 3.97
C PHE A 252 -11.30 -8.01 3.71
N LEU A 253 -10.45 -7.40 4.51
CA LEU A 253 -9.86 -6.08 4.33
C LEU A 253 -8.39 -6.27 4.00
N ALA A 254 -7.86 -5.54 3.03
CA ALA A 254 -6.45 -5.60 2.66
C ALA A 254 -5.81 -4.22 2.58
N LEU A 255 -4.60 -4.14 3.13
CA LEU A 255 -3.64 -3.10 2.80
C LEU A 255 -2.87 -3.54 1.54
N GLY A 256 -3.05 -2.80 0.45
CA GLY A 256 -2.47 -3.14 -0.84
C GLY A 256 -0.94 -3.18 -0.80
N ASN A 257 -0.34 -4.31 -1.20
CA ASN A 257 1.11 -4.48 -1.19
C ASN A 257 1.82 -3.39 -2.00
N ILE A 258 1.35 -3.10 -3.21
CA ILE A 258 1.99 -2.15 -4.12
C ILE A 258 1.61 -0.70 -3.78
N THR A 259 0.31 -0.44 -3.63
CA THR A 259 -0.23 0.93 -3.54
C THR A 259 -0.23 1.50 -2.12
N GLY A 260 -0.27 0.64 -1.10
CA GLY A 260 -0.55 1.03 0.27
C GLY A 260 -2.00 1.51 0.49
N ASN A 261 -2.91 1.31 -0.47
CA ASN A 261 -4.32 1.69 -0.25
C ASN A 261 -5.01 0.64 0.62
N LEU A 262 -5.98 1.07 1.44
CA LEU A 262 -6.83 0.17 2.21
C LEU A 262 -8.10 -0.11 1.41
N GLY A 263 -8.48 -1.37 1.25
CA GLY A 263 -9.71 -1.76 0.56
C GLY A 263 -10.47 -2.87 1.28
N PHE A 264 -11.80 -2.87 1.10
CA PHE A 264 -12.66 -3.96 1.53
C PHE A 264 -13.02 -4.81 0.33
N TYR A 265 -13.02 -6.13 0.49
CA TYR A 265 -13.18 -7.07 -0.60
C TYR A 265 -14.31 -8.05 -0.32
N TYR A 266 -15.17 -8.21 -1.31
CA TYR A 266 -16.21 -9.24 -1.37
C TYR A 266 -15.92 -10.19 -2.54
N TYR A 267 -16.52 -11.38 -2.51
CA TYR A 267 -16.39 -12.32 -3.62
C TYR A 267 -17.54 -12.12 -4.61
N SER A 268 -17.19 -11.80 -5.85
CA SER A 268 -18.14 -11.66 -6.96
C SER A 268 -18.30 -13.01 -7.64
N SER A 269 -19.38 -13.73 -7.34
CA SER A 269 -19.65 -15.05 -7.94
C SER A 269 -19.82 -14.97 -9.46
N GLU A 270 -20.31 -13.85 -9.98
CA GLU A 270 -20.44 -13.60 -11.43
C GLU A 270 -19.07 -13.56 -12.12
N LYS A 271 -18.09 -12.90 -11.50
CA LYS A 271 -16.74 -12.74 -12.06
C LYS A 271 -15.74 -13.78 -11.59
N GLY A 272 -16.11 -14.62 -10.63
CA GLY A 272 -15.21 -15.59 -9.99
C GLY A 272 -13.99 -14.96 -9.31
N THR A 273 -14.09 -13.69 -8.88
CA THR A 273 -12.95 -12.92 -8.36
C THR A 273 -13.35 -12.04 -7.18
N PHE A 274 -12.35 -11.62 -6.39
CA PHE A 274 -12.56 -10.65 -5.32
C PHE A 274 -12.59 -9.23 -5.89
N GLU A 275 -13.64 -8.48 -5.57
CA GLU A 275 -13.81 -7.09 -5.98
C GLU A 275 -13.80 -6.16 -4.78
N ALA A 276 -13.29 -4.95 -5.00
CA ALA A 276 -13.27 -3.92 -3.97
C ALA A 276 -14.68 -3.31 -3.83
N SER A 277 -15.21 -3.28 -2.61
CA SER A 277 -16.44 -2.56 -2.26
C SER A 277 -16.19 -1.24 -1.54
N TYR A 278 -14.94 -0.96 -1.19
CA TYR A 278 -14.51 0.30 -0.58
C TYR A 278 -13.02 0.50 -0.83
N GLN A 279 -12.61 1.75 -1.02
CA GLN A 279 -11.20 2.16 -1.03
C GLN A 279 -11.01 3.43 -0.19
N ALA A 280 -9.96 3.47 0.63
CA ALA A 280 -9.67 4.63 1.48
C ALA A 280 -9.23 5.86 0.66
N LEU A 281 -8.55 5.64 -0.45
CA LEU A 281 -8.04 6.67 -1.36
C LEU A 281 -8.57 6.40 -2.76
N ASN A 282 -9.36 7.33 -3.31
CA ASN A 282 -10.05 7.16 -4.59
C ASN A 282 -9.24 7.67 -5.79
N THR A 283 -8.24 8.53 -5.56
CA THR A 283 -7.39 9.06 -6.64
C THR A 283 -5.99 8.50 -6.54
N SER A 284 -5.39 8.19 -7.69
CA SER A 284 -4.01 7.69 -7.76
C SER A 284 -3.01 8.67 -7.14
N CYS A 285 -3.24 9.98 -7.28
CA CYS A 285 -2.35 11.03 -6.73
C CYS A 285 -2.46 11.21 -5.22
N ASP A 286 -3.46 10.62 -4.56
CA ASP A 286 -3.52 10.59 -3.09
C ASP A 286 -2.67 9.46 -2.49
N LEU A 287 -2.18 8.53 -3.32
CA LEU A 287 -1.30 7.46 -2.87
C LEU A 287 0.10 8.00 -2.53
N PRO A 288 0.72 7.51 -1.44
CA PRO A 288 2.00 8.05 -0.95
C PRO A 288 3.18 7.84 -1.91
N LEU A 289 3.12 6.79 -2.74
CA LEU A 289 4.15 6.44 -3.73
C LEU A 289 3.64 6.53 -5.18
N ALA A 290 2.64 7.38 -5.47
CA ALA A 290 2.08 7.55 -6.81
C ALA A 290 3.15 7.81 -7.89
N CYS A 291 4.19 8.56 -7.53
CA CYS A 291 5.33 8.86 -8.39
C CYS A 291 6.67 8.41 -7.77
N LYS A 292 7.67 8.25 -8.65
CA LYS A 292 9.08 8.08 -8.28
C LYS A 292 9.57 9.24 -7.39
N PRO A 293 10.72 9.11 -6.68
CA PRO A 293 11.32 10.22 -5.93
C PRO A 293 11.41 11.48 -6.79
N TYR A 294 11.13 12.64 -6.20
CA TYR A 294 11.12 13.94 -6.89
C TYR A 294 10.09 14.07 -8.04
N GLY A 295 9.12 13.16 -8.10
CA GLY A 295 7.98 13.24 -9.02
C GLY A 295 6.77 13.96 -8.40
N ILE A 296 6.08 14.75 -9.22
CA ILE A 296 4.81 15.43 -8.93
C ILE A 296 3.71 14.73 -9.71
N CYS A 297 2.68 14.26 -9.01
CA CYS A 297 1.47 13.71 -9.62
C CYS A 297 0.56 14.86 -10.09
N THR A 298 0.35 14.96 -11.39
CA THR A 298 -0.45 16.03 -12.03
C THR A 298 -1.95 15.75 -11.92
N PHE A 299 -2.79 16.75 -12.20
CA PHE A 299 -4.25 16.57 -12.26
C PHE A 299 -4.70 15.47 -13.24
N SER A 300 -3.90 15.18 -14.27
CA SER A 300 -4.15 14.08 -15.22
C SER A 300 -3.76 12.69 -14.69
N GLY A 301 -3.30 12.57 -13.45
CA GLY A 301 -2.85 11.32 -12.84
C GLY A 301 -1.48 10.85 -13.36
N LYS A 302 -0.72 11.73 -14.03
CA LYS A 302 0.60 11.42 -14.61
C LYS A 302 1.71 12.00 -13.73
N CYS A 303 2.90 11.41 -13.81
CA CYS A 303 4.07 11.92 -13.08
C CYS A 303 4.87 12.91 -13.93
N SER A 304 5.19 14.05 -13.35
CA SER A 304 6.14 15.03 -13.89
C SER A 304 7.32 15.16 -12.94
N CYS A 305 8.55 15.26 -13.45
CA CYS A 305 9.74 15.32 -12.59
C CYS A 305 10.10 16.75 -12.22
N ILE A 306 10.48 16.95 -10.96
CA ILE A 306 11.15 18.18 -10.53
C ILE A 306 12.51 18.20 -11.24
N ARG A 307 12.72 19.18 -12.12
CA ARG A 307 13.98 19.32 -12.86
C ARG A 307 15.08 19.73 -11.89
N LEU A 308 15.88 18.76 -11.46
CA LEU A 308 17.11 19.00 -10.70
C LEU A 308 18.22 19.25 -11.72
N ILE A 309 18.79 20.46 -11.72
CA ILE A 309 19.93 20.79 -12.59
C ILE A 309 21.14 20.02 -12.07
N LYS A 310 21.70 19.11 -12.87
CA LYS A 310 23.00 18.49 -12.62
C LYS A 310 24.11 19.44 -13.12
N ARG A 311 25.26 19.41 -12.44
CA ARG A 311 26.49 20.06 -12.91
C ARG A 311 27.03 19.23 -14.10
N GLY A 312 26.96 19.79 -15.31
CA GLY A 312 27.34 19.16 -16.58
C GLY A 312 26.14 18.64 -17.38
N ASP A 313 25.82 19.37 -18.46
CA ASP A 313 25.04 19.17 -19.71
C ASP A 313 24.02 18.00 -19.89
N GLY A 314 23.64 17.28 -18.84
CA GLY A 314 22.61 16.25 -18.87
C GLY A 314 21.33 16.73 -18.22
N LEU A 315 20.36 17.19 -19.03
CA LEU A 315 18.99 17.42 -18.57
C LEU A 315 18.38 16.07 -18.18
N LEU A 316 18.22 15.80 -16.88
CA LEU A 316 17.66 14.54 -16.43
C LEU A 316 16.16 14.48 -16.73
N SER A 317 15.79 13.73 -17.77
CA SER A 317 14.41 13.57 -18.22
C SER A 317 13.61 12.54 -17.39
N ASP A 318 14.28 11.66 -16.66
CA ASP A 318 13.64 10.67 -15.80
C ASP A 318 14.01 10.96 -14.35
N CYS A 319 13.03 10.91 -13.46
CA CYS A 319 13.19 11.18 -12.02
C CYS A 319 14.28 10.25 -11.48
N ALA A 320 15.48 10.77 -11.23
CA ALA A 320 16.62 9.95 -10.83
C ALA A 320 16.35 9.24 -9.51
N GLU A 321 16.63 7.94 -9.48
CA GLU A 321 16.80 7.19 -8.24
C GLU A 321 18.11 7.57 -7.51
N ASN A 322 19.06 8.18 -8.22
CA ASN A 322 20.43 8.43 -7.76
C ASN A 322 20.72 9.91 -7.41
N VAL A 323 19.82 10.58 -6.69
CA VAL A 323 20.20 11.81 -5.96
C VAL A 323 20.67 11.36 -4.57
N THR A 324 21.80 10.66 -4.55
CA THR A 324 22.45 10.10 -3.35
C THR A 324 23.51 11.01 -2.76
N GLU A 325 23.80 12.16 -3.38
CA GLU A 325 24.63 13.18 -2.76
C GLU A 325 23.80 13.92 -1.70
N GLY A 326 23.99 13.54 -0.45
CA GLY A 326 23.45 14.23 0.72
C GLY A 326 23.98 15.66 0.77
N PHE A 327 23.27 16.60 0.16
CA PHE A 327 23.62 18.00 0.24
C PHE A 327 23.39 18.48 1.67
N CYS A 328 24.48 18.71 2.39
CA CYS A 328 24.42 19.30 3.72
C CYS A 328 25.14 20.64 3.73
N GLY A 329 24.48 21.64 4.33
CA GLY A 329 25.00 22.99 4.46
C GLY A 329 24.52 23.94 3.37
N ARG A 330 24.31 25.20 3.78
CA ARG A 330 23.80 26.30 2.96
C ARG A 330 24.69 26.68 1.78
N ASN A 331 25.99 26.37 1.85
CA ASN A 331 26.94 26.69 0.77
C ASN A 331 26.87 25.72 -0.42
N ARG A 332 26.23 24.56 -0.25
CA ARG A 332 26.16 23.50 -1.27
C ARG A 332 24.74 23.23 -1.73
N SER A 333 23.74 23.81 -1.07
CA SER A 333 22.33 23.56 -1.34
C SER A 333 21.49 24.81 -1.19
N GLN A 334 20.41 24.86 -1.97
CA GLN A 334 19.37 25.88 -1.91
C GLN A 334 18.00 25.22 -1.90
N MET A 335 16.97 25.96 -1.48
CA MET A 335 15.59 25.48 -1.47
C MET A 335 14.85 26.00 -2.71
N LEU A 336 14.38 25.09 -3.56
CA LEU A 336 13.56 25.38 -4.73
C LEU A 336 12.08 25.33 -4.34
N GLN A 337 11.37 26.46 -4.38
CA GLN A 337 9.93 26.51 -4.15
C GLN A 337 9.15 26.00 -5.38
N LEU A 338 8.24 25.05 -5.15
CA LEU A 338 7.33 24.54 -6.16
C LEU A 338 5.94 25.16 -5.98
N GLN A 339 5.35 25.65 -7.07
CA GLN A 339 4.07 26.36 -7.04
C GLN A 339 2.91 25.42 -7.32
N GLY A 340 1.81 25.54 -6.55
CA GLY A 340 0.60 24.75 -6.76
C GLY A 340 0.80 23.25 -6.52
N VAL A 341 1.60 22.89 -5.52
CA VAL A 341 1.80 21.50 -5.12
C VAL A 341 1.68 21.38 -3.61
N MET A 342 1.33 20.17 -3.15
CA MET A 342 1.36 19.80 -1.74
C MET A 342 1.92 18.40 -1.56
N SER A 343 2.24 18.04 -0.32
CA SER A 343 2.56 16.66 0.07
C SER A 343 1.31 15.96 0.61
N VAL A 344 1.04 14.74 0.16
CA VAL A 344 0.04 13.83 0.77
C VAL A 344 0.57 13.19 2.06
N LEU A 345 1.90 13.21 2.24
CA LEU A 345 2.56 12.75 3.45
C LEU A 345 2.42 13.80 4.55
N ARG A 346 1.84 13.38 5.67
CA ARG A 346 1.57 14.17 6.87
C ARG A 346 2.53 13.73 7.99
N SER A 347 3.09 14.72 8.66
CA SER A 347 3.91 14.57 9.86
C SER A 347 3.53 15.64 10.88
N ASN A 348 4.01 15.53 12.10
CA ASN A 348 3.84 16.62 13.06
C ASN A 348 4.71 17.82 12.64
N PRO A 349 4.28 19.06 12.94
CA PRO A 349 5.09 20.23 12.64
C PRO A 349 6.43 20.12 13.37
N TYR A 350 7.52 20.32 12.64
CA TYR A 350 8.87 20.39 13.20
C TYR A 350 9.03 21.64 14.06
N LYS A 351 8.44 22.75 13.61
CA LYS A 351 8.39 24.01 14.34
C LYS A 351 7.14 24.80 13.96
N VAL A 352 6.55 25.48 14.93
CA VAL A 352 5.39 26.37 14.74
C VAL A 352 5.83 27.83 14.88
N ASN A 353 5.00 28.76 14.42
CA ASN A 353 5.24 30.21 14.52
C ASN A 353 6.56 30.64 13.84
N VAL A 354 6.86 30.09 12.66
CA VAL A 354 8.08 30.38 11.89
C VAL A 354 7.77 30.90 10.49
N SER A 355 8.63 31.76 9.95
CA SER A 355 8.53 32.23 8.57
C SER A 355 8.91 31.14 7.56
N LYS A 356 8.49 31.34 6.31
CA LYS A 356 8.86 30.47 5.18
C LYS A 356 10.38 30.35 5.04
N GLU A 357 11.09 31.47 5.14
CA GLU A 357 12.55 31.53 5.03
C GLU A 357 13.24 30.79 6.18
N MET A 358 12.74 30.95 7.40
CA MET A 358 13.25 30.19 8.54
C MET A 358 13.03 28.68 8.36
N CYS A 359 11.86 28.27 7.85
CA CYS A 359 11.58 26.87 7.55
C CYS A 359 12.54 26.29 6.49
N ALA A 360 12.81 27.06 5.43
CA ALA A 360 13.80 26.71 4.41
C ALA A 360 15.20 26.51 5.02
N ASN A 361 15.64 27.45 5.86
CA ASN A 361 16.94 27.40 6.54
C ASN A 361 17.06 26.18 7.47
N LEU A 362 16.02 25.86 8.24
CA LEU A 362 15.97 24.66 9.08
C LEU A 362 16.19 23.37 8.28
N CYS A 363 15.65 23.29 7.06
CA CYS A 363 15.91 22.15 6.18
C CYS A 363 17.35 22.15 5.66
N LEU A 364 17.88 23.29 5.22
CA LEU A 364 19.25 23.41 4.71
C LEU A 364 20.31 22.97 5.74
N ASP A 365 20.08 23.32 7.01
CA ASP A 365 20.97 22.98 8.12
C ASP A 365 20.85 21.50 8.54
N ASN A 366 19.75 20.82 8.20
CA ASN A 366 19.54 19.41 8.49
C ASN A 366 19.98 18.53 7.31
N CYS A 367 21.07 17.77 7.47
CA CYS A 367 21.60 16.89 6.42
C CYS A 367 20.63 15.79 5.97
N THR A 368 19.64 15.42 6.80
CA THR A 368 18.65 14.38 6.45
C THR A 368 17.39 14.96 5.80
N CYS A 369 17.19 16.28 5.86
CA CYS A 369 16.05 16.94 5.23
C CYS A 369 16.28 17.05 3.71
N VAL A 370 15.28 16.67 2.93
CA VAL A 370 15.27 16.78 1.46
C VAL A 370 14.17 17.70 0.93
N ALA A 371 13.14 17.96 1.73
CA ALA A 371 12.07 18.90 1.40
C ALA A 371 11.47 19.52 2.67
N ALA A 372 10.84 20.68 2.51
CA ALA A 372 10.11 21.36 3.57
C ALA A 372 8.77 21.88 3.06
N LEU A 373 7.75 21.85 3.92
CA LEU A 373 6.47 22.52 3.68
C LEU A 373 6.28 23.58 4.75
N HIS A 374 6.04 24.80 4.32
CA HIS A 374 5.55 25.87 5.19
C HIS A 374 4.07 26.09 4.92
N PHE A 375 3.28 26.13 5.99
CA PHE A 375 1.86 26.47 5.97
C PHE A 375 1.61 27.74 6.77
N SER A 376 1.16 28.80 6.10
CA SER A 376 0.83 30.09 6.71
C SER A 376 -0.47 30.00 7.51
N LEU A 377 -0.46 30.46 8.76
CA LEU A 377 -1.64 30.52 9.63
C LEU A 377 -2.50 31.77 9.39
N VAL A 378 -2.02 32.73 8.60
CA VAL A 378 -2.71 34.01 8.32
C VAL A 378 -2.99 34.13 6.82
N ASP A 379 -4.24 34.43 6.46
CA ASP A 379 -4.69 34.71 5.09
C ASP A 379 -4.42 36.18 4.72
N SER A 380 -3.30 36.44 4.07
CA SER A 380 -3.01 37.72 3.39
C SER A 380 -1.91 37.51 2.34
N GLU A 381 -2.04 38.09 1.15
CA GLU A 381 -1.21 37.69 0.01
C GLU A 381 0.23 38.21 0.04
N ASP A 382 0.57 39.14 0.94
CA ASP A 382 1.66 40.09 0.66
C ASP A 382 2.79 40.21 1.71
N ASP A 383 2.96 39.23 2.60
CA ASP A 383 4.07 39.29 3.57
C ASP A 383 4.87 37.99 3.73
N HIS A 384 6.19 38.08 3.53
CA HIS A 384 7.15 36.98 3.64
C HIS A 384 7.55 36.66 5.09
N THR A 385 7.19 37.53 6.05
CA THR A 385 7.47 37.36 7.48
C THR A 385 6.42 36.58 8.26
N LYS A 386 5.42 35.98 7.59
CA LYS A 386 4.30 35.35 8.28
C LYS A 386 4.67 34.14 9.13
N PRO A 387 4.18 34.10 10.39
CA PRO A 387 4.30 32.91 11.20
C PRO A 387 3.41 31.80 10.65
N GLY A 388 3.99 30.61 10.56
CA GLY A 388 3.31 29.42 10.11
C GLY A 388 3.90 28.16 10.72
N GLU A 389 3.39 27.03 10.27
CA GLU A 389 3.89 25.72 10.64
C GLU A 389 4.92 25.25 9.61
N CYS A 390 6.02 24.71 10.10
CA CYS A 390 7.09 24.16 9.29
C CYS A 390 7.14 22.64 9.46
N TYR A 391 7.10 21.94 8.34
CA TYR A 391 7.20 20.49 8.24
C TYR A 391 8.47 20.14 7.47
N LEU A 392 9.29 19.25 8.03
CA LEU A 392 10.52 18.78 7.38
C LEU A 392 10.35 17.33 6.93
N TYR A 393 10.79 17.05 5.70
CA TYR A 393 10.69 15.75 5.08
C TYR A 393 12.06 15.19 4.78
N GLY A 394 12.30 13.93 5.17
CA GLY A 394 13.48 13.16 4.77
C GLY A 394 13.29 12.40 3.44
N LEU A 395 12.14 12.58 2.79
CA LEU A 395 11.79 11.93 1.52
C LEU A 395 11.00 12.91 0.64
N ALA A 396 11.42 13.08 -0.62
CA ALA A 396 10.69 13.87 -1.62
C ALA A 396 9.75 12.95 -2.42
N ARG A 397 8.67 12.50 -1.78
CA ARG A 397 7.61 11.66 -2.40
C ARG A 397 6.22 12.09 -1.96
N GLY A 398 5.19 11.59 -2.64
CA GLY A 398 3.80 11.92 -2.34
C GLY A 398 3.44 13.36 -2.68
N VAL A 399 4.16 13.98 -3.63
CA VAL A 399 3.88 15.34 -4.06
C VAL A 399 2.81 15.30 -5.14
N LYS A 400 1.72 16.06 -4.95
CA LYS A 400 0.65 16.18 -5.93
C LYS A 400 0.38 17.64 -6.29
N GLN A 401 -0.09 17.84 -7.51
CA GLN A 401 -0.55 19.13 -7.99
C GLN A 401 -1.89 19.50 -7.35
N ILE A 402 -2.02 20.75 -6.95
CA ILE A 402 -3.24 21.33 -6.39
C ILE A 402 -3.52 22.69 -7.01
N GLN A 403 -4.75 23.17 -6.86
CA GLN A 403 -5.04 24.57 -7.13
C GLN A 403 -4.17 25.44 -6.22
N ARG A 404 -3.64 26.55 -6.72
CA ARG A 404 -2.73 27.39 -5.95
C ARG A 404 -3.41 27.84 -4.65
N ASP A 405 -2.80 27.48 -3.53
CA ASP A 405 -3.11 27.99 -2.20
C ASP A 405 -1.94 28.86 -1.75
N GLY A 406 -2.17 30.16 -1.59
CA GLY A 406 -1.15 31.13 -1.17
C GLY A 406 -0.56 30.84 0.21
N ARG A 407 -1.20 29.99 1.02
CA ARG A 407 -0.69 29.57 2.33
C ARG A 407 0.35 28.46 2.26
N LEU A 408 0.40 27.70 1.17
CA LEU A 408 1.26 26.52 1.05
C LEU A 408 2.53 26.85 0.27
N SER A 409 3.67 26.65 0.91
CA SER A 409 4.99 26.77 0.28
C SER A 409 5.75 25.47 0.42
N TYR A 410 5.63 24.58 -0.58
CA TYR A 410 6.42 23.37 -0.66
C TYR A 410 7.76 23.66 -1.35
N MET A 411 8.85 23.23 -0.71
CA MET A 411 10.21 23.54 -1.14
C MET A 411 11.06 22.27 -1.12
N VAL A 412 11.86 22.05 -2.16
CA VAL A 412 12.74 20.90 -2.27
C VAL A 412 14.19 21.36 -2.21
N LYS A 413 15.02 20.63 -1.45
CA LYS A 413 16.45 20.90 -1.36
C LYS A 413 17.14 20.43 -2.64
N VAL A 414 17.86 21.33 -3.29
CA VAL A 414 18.59 21.09 -4.53
C VAL A 414 20.03 21.62 -4.40
N PRO A 415 21.01 21.09 -5.16
CA PRO A 415 22.37 21.64 -5.16
C PRO A 415 22.39 23.11 -5.58
N ALA A 416 23.25 23.89 -4.93
CA ALA A 416 23.53 25.27 -5.32
C ALA A 416 24.39 25.28 -6.59
N ALA A 417 24.08 26.16 -7.55
CA ALA A 417 24.96 26.41 -8.67
C ALA A 417 26.25 27.09 -8.17
N THR A 418 27.42 26.60 -8.57
CA THR A 418 28.69 27.26 -8.26
C THR A 418 28.91 28.47 -9.16
N ASP A 419 29.28 29.60 -8.55
CA ASP A 419 29.78 30.82 -9.19
C ASP A 419 31.05 30.56 -10.01
N GLN A 420 30.88 30.10 -11.23
CA GLN A 420 31.90 30.20 -12.27
C GLN A 420 31.34 30.72 -13.59
N ASP A 421 30.17 31.38 -13.54
CA ASP A 421 29.60 32.10 -14.68
C ASP A 421 29.03 33.46 -14.23
N HIS A 422 29.76 34.13 -13.33
CA HIS A 422 29.58 35.54 -13.06
C HIS A 422 30.31 36.38 -14.12
N ASP A 423 29.89 36.23 -15.37
CA ASP A 423 29.97 37.33 -16.33
C ASP A 423 28.96 37.11 -17.46
N LYS A 424 28.00 38.03 -17.56
CA LYS A 424 26.84 38.07 -18.47
C LYS A 424 25.58 37.33 -18.00
N HIS A 425 24.90 37.85 -16.98
CA HIS A 425 23.42 37.99 -17.03
C HIS A 425 22.88 38.88 -15.90
N SER A 426 23.43 40.08 -15.74
CA SER A 426 22.88 41.12 -14.86
C SER A 426 21.69 41.86 -15.51
N HIS A 427 20.68 41.15 -16.04
CA HIS A 427 19.40 41.77 -16.40
C HIS A 427 18.21 40.81 -16.64
N TRP A 428 18.12 39.67 -15.94
CA TRP A 428 16.91 38.83 -16.02
C TRP A 428 16.37 38.34 -14.67
N LYS A 429 16.40 39.21 -13.66
CA LYS A 429 15.43 39.11 -12.57
C LYS A 429 14.09 39.62 -13.07
N LYS A 430 13.22 38.69 -13.48
CA LYS A 430 11.75 38.68 -13.32
C LYS A 430 11.09 37.86 -14.45
N ARG A 431 10.23 36.92 -14.02
CA ARG A 431 9.16 36.23 -14.76
C ARG A 431 9.59 35.14 -15.76
N ILE A 432 9.50 33.90 -15.31
CA ILE A 432 9.09 32.78 -16.18
C ILE A 432 7.87 32.13 -15.52
N PRO A 433 6.63 32.44 -15.96
CA PRO A 433 5.51 31.56 -15.69
C PRO A 433 5.60 30.38 -16.67
N ILE A 434 5.75 29.15 -16.16
CA ILE A 434 5.42 27.98 -16.98
C ILE A 434 3.90 27.96 -17.08
N VAL A 435 3.39 28.49 -18.19
CA VAL A 435 1.98 28.60 -18.48
C VAL A 435 1.48 27.23 -18.96
N VAL A 436 0.96 26.42 -18.04
CA VAL A 436 0.27 25.16 -18.39
C VAL A 436 -1.22 25.41 -18.71
N GLY A 437 -1.76 26.60 -18.46
CA GLY A 437 -3.19 26.88 -18.68
C GLY A 437 -3.57 27.47 -20.05
N VAL A 438 -2.62 27.92 -20.88
CA VAL A 438 -2.95 28.60 -22.15
C VAL A 438 -3.26 27.60 -23.27
N VAL A 439 -2.68 26.40 -23.23
CA VAL A 439 -2.96 25.38 -24.26
C VAL A 439 -4.41 24.90 -24.16
N ASP A 440 -4.92 24.66 -22.95
CA ASP A 440 -6.29 24.19 -22.75
C ASP A 440 -7.34 25.26 -23.07
N GLY A 441 -7.07 26.53 -22.75
CA GLY A 441 -7.96 27.65 -23.08
C GLY A 441 -8.08 27.90 -24.59
N ILE A 442 -6.98 27.78 -25.33
CA ILE A 442 -6.99 27.91 -26.80
C ILE A 442 -7.76 26.75 -27.45
N VAL A 443 -7.59 25.52 -26.95
CA VAL A 443 -8.33 24.36 -27.46
C VAL A 443 -9.83 24.52 -27.20
N LEU A 444 -10.24 24.98 -26.01
CA LEU A 444 -11.64 25.24 -25.69
C LEU A 444 -12.25 26.34 -26.58
N LEU A 445 -11.51 27.42 -26.84
CA LEU A 445 -11.94 28.49 -27.76
C LEU A 445 -12.09 28.00 -29.20
N LEU A 446 -11.17 27.16 -29.69
CA LEU A 446 -11.25 26.59 -31.03
C LEU A 446 -12.43 25.61 -31.18
N VAL A 447 -12.69 24.78 -30.16
CA VAL A 447 -13.82 23.85 -30.17
C VAL A 447 -15.15 24.60 -30.10
N LEU A 448 -15.30 25.57 -29.19
CA LEU A 448 -16.51 26.38 -29.07
C LEU A 448 -16.74 27.26 -30.30
N GLY A 449 -15.67 27.85 -30.85
CA GLY A 449 -15.71 28.61 -32.10
C GLY A 449 -16.09 27.74 -33.30
N GLY A 450 -15.58 26.50 -33.38
CA GLY A 450 -15.93 25.52 -34.41
C GLY A 450 -17.40 25.09 -34.35
N ILE A 451 -17.93 24.83 -33.14
CA ILE A 451 -19.34 24.50 -32.94
C ILE A 451 -20.22 25.70 -33.32
N GLY A 452 -19.86 26.91 -32.91
CA GLY A 452 -20.57 28.13 -33.29
C GLY A 452 -20.63 28.34 -34.80
N TYR A 453 -19.50 28.17 -35.49
CA TYR A 453 -19.42 28.26 -36.95
C TYR A 453 -20.29 27.20 -37.64
N TYR A 454 -20.28 25.95 -37.14
CA TYR A 454 -21.10 24.86 -37.68
C TYR A 454 -22.60 25.15 -37.56
N VAL A 455 -23.06 25.67 -36.42
CA VAL A 455 -24.47 26.03 -36.20
C VAL A 455 -24.90 27.18 -37.10
N ILE A 456 -24.07 28.21 -37.26
CA ILE A 456 -24.34 29.34 -38.17
C ILE A 456 -24.41 28.86 -39.62
N ARG A 457 -23.50 27.98 -40.04
CA ARG A 457 -23.50 27.40 -41.40
C ARG A 457 -24.73 26.52 -41.63
N LYS A 458 -25.17 25.76 -40.64
CA LYS A 458 -26.38 24.93 -40.71
C LYS A 458 -27.65 25.80 -40.82
N ARG A 459 -27.74 26.89 -40.05
CA ARG A 459 -28.84 27.87 -40.15
C ARG A 459 -28.87 28.58 -41.50
N ARG A 460 -27.71 28.98 -42.05
CA ARG A 460 -27.63 29.59 -43.40
C ARG A 460 -28.08 28.63 -44.51
N LYS A 461 -27.78 27.33 -44.39
CA LYS A 461 -28.28 26.32 -45.35
C LYS A 461 -29.80 26.09 -45.23
N GLN A 462 -30.39 26.25 -44.05
CA GLN A 462 -31.84 26.15 -43.86
C GLN A 462 -32.58 27.38 -44.40
N CYS A 463 -32.01 28.58 -44.33
CA CYS A 463 -32.58 29.79 -44.95
C CYS A 463 -32.46 29.79 -46.49
N ALA A 464 -31.45 29.13 -47.06
CA ALA A 464 -31.33 29.01 -48.52
C ALA A 464 -32.33 28.01 -49.13
N ALA A 465 -32.81 27.04 -48.35
CA ALA A 465 -33.78 26.04 -48.82
C ALA A 465 -35.24 26.54 -48.80
N THR A 466 -35.53 27.67 -48.13
CA THR A 466 -36.89 28.25 -48.05
C THR A 466 -37.17 29.31 -49.11
N ALA A 467 -36.18 29.73 -49.90
CA ALA A 467 -36.32 30.76 -50.93
C ALA A 467 -36.67 30.22 -52.33
N HIS A 468 -36.86 28.90 -52.50
CA HIS A 468 -37.16 28.27 -53.81
C HIS A 468 -38.49 27.52 -53.86
N SER A 469 -39.39 27.73 -52.90
CA SER A 469 -40.77 27.21 -52.92
C SER A 469 -41.74 28.35 -52.65
N ASN A 470 -42.01 29.14 -53.69
CA ASN A 470 -43.28 29.82 -53.93
C ASN A 470 -43.42 30.05 -55.43
#